data_AF-A0A961WIF7-F1
#
_entry.id   AF-A0A961WIF7-F1
#
_cell.length_a   1.000
_cell.length_b   1.000
_cell.length_c   1.000
_cell.angle_alpha   90.00
_cell.angle_beta   90.00
_cell.angle_gamma   90.00
#
_symmetry.space_group_name_H-M   'P 1'
#
loop_
_entity.id
_entity.type
_entity.pdbx_description
1 polymer ?
#
loop_
_entity_poly.entity_id
_entity_poly.type
_entity_poly.pdbx_seq_one_letter_code
_entity_poly.pdbx_strand_id
1 'polypeptide(L)'
;IGLYAATMLMCLGMLLEHRRQALFSIVMALTILGASGLGYLALNKLKFGSVGATHGSFSESGVQYGPVFWGLEDEDSKRARAFAKHGKFNIRRVPSNLAVYALDPPPAFGETPTRMMNALHEKAMASGLGFIRIENPRIGFVYLWLPWLVMIVVALGMRRFWQGMRSAIPVLAGTAISAALTLSYATIALRYRFDLWPFIAALAVMACPVIVPRLAAWLADGRRIVAILVLVFSINMSLVTAVSYSQSFREEPSGFFAPWSIETCRERAMAKGLPAERIDAVCMK
;
A
#
# COMPACT_ATOMS: atom_id res chain seq x y z
N ILE A 1 2.11 6.86 -10.63
CA ILE A 1 1.04 6.67 -11.66
C ILE A 1 -0.25 7.36 -11.25
N GLY A 2 -0.87 7.02 -10.11
CA GLY A 2 -2.14 7.64 -9.69
C GLY A 2 -2.12 9.18 -9.63
N LEU A 3 -1.05 9.77 -9.09
CA LEU A 3 -0.84 11.23 -9.09
C LEU A 3 -0.83 11.82 -10.50
N TYR A 4 -0.17 11.18 -11.46
CA TYR A 4 -0.15 11.64 -12.85
C TYR A 4 -1.57 11.62 -13.45
N ALA A 5 -2.31 10.54 -13.22
CA ALA A 5 -3.69 10.44 -13.70
C ALA A 5 -4.59 11.52 -13.06
N ALA A 6 -4.49 11.73 -11.74
CA ALA A 6 -5.25 12.77 -11.03
C ALA A 6 -4.98 14.16 -11.62
N THR A 7 -3.71 14.53 -11.74
CA THR A 7 -3.29 15.83 -12.25
C THR A 7 -3.72 16.04 -13.69
N MET A 8 -3.63 15.02 -14.55
CA MET A 8 -4.08 15.12 -15.95
C MET A 8 -5.58 15.34 -16.05
N LEU A 9 -6.37 14.58 -15.29
CA LEU A 9 -7.82 14.74 -15.25
C LEU A 9 -8.21 16.13 -14.72
N MET A 10 -7.49 16.62 -13.71
CA MET A 10 -7.71 17.96 -13.16
C MET A 10 -7.34 19.05 -14.17
N CYS A 11 -6.21 18.93 -14.86
CA CYS A 11 -5.81 19.86 -15.92
C CYS A 11 -6.83 19.89 -17.05
N LEU A 12 -7.33 18.73 -17.50
CA LEU A 12 -8.36 18.64 -18.51
C LEU A 12 -9.66 19.33 -18.05
N GLY A 13 -10.11 19.05 -16.82
CA GLY A 13 -11.28 19.71 -16.24
C GLY A 13 -11.14 21.23 -16.19
N MET A 14 -10.00 21.72 -15.68
CA MET A 14 -9.71 23.16 -15.62
C MET A 14 -9.64 23.81 -17.01
N LEU A 15 -9.09 23.12 -18.00
CA LEU A 15 -9.03 23.62 -19.38
C LEU A 15 -10.42 23.72 -20.00
N LEU A 16 -11.30 22.76 -19.73
CA LEU A 16 -12.68 22.77 -20.23
C LEU A 16 -13.51 23.89 -19.59
N GLU A 17 -13.33 24.14 -18.29
CA GLU A 17 -14.12 25.10 -17.53
C GLU A 17 -13.62 26.56 -17.67
N HIS A 18 -12.32 26.76 -17.51
CA HIS A 18 -11.71 28.10 -17.44
C HIS A 18 -10.89 28.46 -18.69
N ARG A 19 -10.76 27.54 -19.64
CA ARG A 19 -10.06 27.74 -20.93
C ARG A 19 -8.67 28.36 -20.72
N ARG A 20 -8.44 29.53 -21.30
CA ARG A 20 -7.14 30.23 -21.27
C ARG A 20 -6.73 30.67 -19.86
N GLN A 21 -7.68 30.93 -18.96
CA GLN A 21 -7.39 31.39 -17.61
C GLN A 21 -6.69 30.33 -16.75
N ALA A 22 -6.88 29.04 -17.06
CA ALA A 22 -6.23 27.94 -16.36
C ALA A 22 -4.82 27.60 -16.87
N LEU A 23 -4.39 28.17 -18.01
CA LEU A 23 -3.16 27.73 -18.69
C LEU A 23 -1.92 27.83 -17.81
N PHE A 24 -1.77 28.92 -17.05
CA PHE A 24 -0.62 29.09 -16.16
C PHE A 24 -0.58 27.99 -15.09
N SER A 25 -1.69 27.74 -14.40
CA SER A 25 -1.79 26.70 -13.36
C SER A 25 -1.55 25.31 -13.94
N ILE A 26 -2.07 25.02 -15.13
CA ILE A 26 -1.86 23.77 -15.84
C ILE A 26 -0.37 23.59 -16.17
N VAL A 27 0.26 24.58 -16.79
CA VAL A 27 1.69 24.52 -17.14
C VAL A 27 2.54 24.33 -15.89
N MET A 28 2.27 25.06 -14.81
CA MET A 28 2.98 24.89 -13.54
C MET A 28 2.82 23.48 -12.96
N ALA A 29 1.60 22.95 -12.91
CA ALA A 29 1.35 21.60 -12.42
C ALA A 29 2.08 20.54 -13.27
N LEU A 30 2.03 20.67 -14.59
CA LEU A 30 2.70 19.79 -15.53
C LEU A 30 4.23 19.87 -15.43
N THR A 31 4.79 21.07 -15.25
CA THR A 31 6.23 21.27 -15.05
C THR A 31 6.70 20.63 -13.75
N ILE A 32 5.98 20.82 -12.63
CA ILE A 32 6.33 20.19 -11.34
C ILE A 32 6.25 18.66 -11.45
N LEU A 33 5.18 18.14 -12.05
CA LEU A 33 4.97 16.72 -12.23
C LEU A 33 6.01 16.10 -13.20
N GLY A 34 6.36 16.83 -14.26
CA GLY A 34 7.39 16.47 -15.22
C GLY A 34 8.77 16.43 -14.59
N ALA A 35 9.17 17.48 -13.86
CA ALA A 35 10.44 17.54 -13.13
C ALA A 35 10.56 16.41 -12.10
N SER A 36 9.48 16.15 -11.34
CA SER A 36 9.43 15.03 -10.38
C SER A 36 9.57 13.68 -11.07
N GLY A 37 8.94 13.51 -12.24
CA GLY A 37 9.02 12.28 -13.04
C GLY A 37 10.41 12.04 -13.61
N LEU A 38 11.03 13.07 -14.17
CA LEU A 38 12.40 13.01 -14.66
C LEU A 38 13.38 12.69 -13.54
N GLY A 39 13.21 13.31 -12.36
CA GLY A 39 14.00 12.99 -11.17
C GLY A 39 13.85 11.52 -10.76
N TYR A 40 12.63 10.99 -10.76
CA TYR A 40 12.38 9.57 -10.49
C TYR A 40 13.04 8.64 -11.52
N LEU A 41 12.93 8.94 -12.82
CA LEU A 41 13.56 8.14 -13.88
C LEU A 41 15.09 8.18 -13.80
N ALA A 42 15.67 9.34 -13.47
CA ALA A 42 17.10 9.49 -13.24
C ALA A 42 17.55 8.65 -12.03
N LEU A 43 16.78 8.68 -10.93
CA LEU A 43 17.05 7.85 -9.76
C LEU A 43 16.97 6.35 -10.10
N ASN A 44 16.00 5.93 -10.93
CA ASN A 44 15.92 4.55 -11.38
C ASN A 44 17.11 4.16 -12.24
N LYS A 45 17.56 5.02 -13.15
CA LYS A 45 18.77 4.77 -13.95
C LYS A 45 20.00 4.61 -13.05
N LEU A 46 20.16 5.46 -12.04
CA LEU A 46 21.27 5.37 -11.09
C LEU A 46 21.20 4.10 -10.23
N LYS A 47 20.01 3.71 -9.77
CA LYS A 47 19.82 2.54 -8.90
C LYS A 47 19.86 1.22 -9.65
N PHE A 48 19.20 1.15 -10.79
CA PHE A 48 18.90 -0.10 -11.52
C PHE A 48 19.63 -0.21 -12.86
N GLY A 49 20.40 0.80 -13.27
CA GLY A 49 21.02 0.87 -14.60
C GLY A 49 20.02 1.17 -15.73
N SER A 50 18.72 1.24 -15.45
CA SER A 50 17.66 1.45 -16.44
C SER A 50 16.59 2.42 -15.92
N VAL A 51 16.17 3.35 -16.77
CA VAL A 51 15.09 4.31 -16.46
C VAL A 51 13.74 3.63 -16.24
N GLY A 52 13.50 2.50 -16.92
CA GLY A 52 12.24 1.75 -16.87
C GLY A 52 12.18 0.70 -15.76
N ALA A 53 13.32 0.39 -15.13
CA ALA A 53 13.36 -0.55 -14.02
C ALA A 53 12.84 0.14 -12.74
N THR A 54 11.77 -0.40 -12.17
CA THR A 54 11.09 0.14 -10.99
C THR A 54 11.13 -0.81 -9.79
N HIS A 55 11.80 -1.95 -9.94
CA HIS A 55 11.82 -3.04 -8.96
C HIS A 55 13.07 -3.90 -9.13
N GLY A 56 13.41 -4.67 -8.10
CA GLY A 56 14.43 -5.71 -8.19
C GLY A 56 14.03 -6.89 -9.09
N SER A 57 15.01 -7.75 -9.35
CA SER A 57 14.89 -9.00 -10.08
C SER A 57 15.03 -10.20 -9.14
N PHE A 58 14.53 -11.35 -9.60
CA PHE A 58 14.95 -12.63 -9.03
C PHE A 58 16.25 -13.10 -9.67
N SER A 59 16.54 -12.68 -10.90
CA SER A 59 17.77 -13.06 -11.61
C SER A 59 19.01 -12.55 -10.89
N GLU A 60 20.07 -13.36 -10.88
CA GLU A 60 21.44 -12.96 -10.52
C GLU A 60 21.99 -11.81 -11.39
N SER A 61 21.44 -11.61 -12.59
CA SER A 61 21.79 -10.49 -13.44
C SER A 61 21.03 -9.20 -13.03
N GLY A 62 21.79 -8.21 -12.54
CA GLY A 62 21.30 -6.87 -12.22
C GLY A 62 20.91 -6.67 -10.75
N VAL A 63 20.02 -5.71 -10.49
CA VAL A 63 19.61 -5.39 -9.12
C VAL A 63 18.60 -6.40 -8.62
N GLN A 64 19.00 -7.16 -7.60
CA GLN A 64 18.17 -8.18 -6.97
C GLN A 64 17.25 -7.61 -5.90
N TYR A 65 16.16 -8.33 -5.60
CA TYR A 65 15.44 -8.10 -4.35
C TYR A 65 16.33 -8.49 -3.16
N GLY A 66 16.25 -7.75 -2.05
CA GLY A 66 17.03 -8.03 -0.83
C GLY A 66 16.99 -9.51 -0.41
N PRO A 67 15.81 -10.14 -0.25
CA PRO A 67 15.74 -11.56 0.11
C PRO A 67 16.44 -12.49 -0.88
N VAL A 68 16.43 -12.16 -2.17
CA VAL A 68 17.12 -12.94 -3.21
C VAL A 68 18.63 -12.74 -3.11
N PHE A 69 19.07 -11.48 -3.02
CA PHE A 69 20.49 -11.14 -2.86
C PHE A 69 21.10 -11.86 -1.66
N TRP A 70 20.37 -11.93 -0.54
CA TRP A 70 20.82 -12.58 0.69
C TRP A 70 20.54 -14.09 0.76
N GLY A 71 20.03 -14.71 -0.33
CA GLY A 71 19.87 -16.16 -0.45
C GLY A 71 18.70 -16.74 0.36
N LEU A 72 17.67 -15.95 0.65
CA LEU A 72 16.44 -16.40 1.32
C LEU A 72 15.30 -16.71 0.34
N GLU A 73 15.47 -16.34 -0.93
CA GLU A 73 14.49 -16.60 -1.98
C GLU A 73 15.21 -16.83 -3.30
N ASP A 74 14.86 -17.91 -3.99
CA ASP A 74 15.56 -18.29 -5.22
C ASP A 74 14.77 -17.89 -6.48
N GLU A 75 15.44 -17.95 -7.63
CA GLU A 75 14.85 -17.77 -8.96
C GLU A 75 13.72 -18.76 -9.25
N ASP A 76 13.78 -19.94 -8.64
CA ASP A 76 12.75 -20.98 -8.71
C ASP A 76 11.79 -20.97 -7.52
N SER A 77 11.71 -19.88 -6.75
CA SER A 77 10.72 -19.77 -5.68
C SER A 77 9.28 -19.80 -6.25
N LYS A 78 8.30 -20.19 -5.40
CA LYS A 78 6.88 -20.14 -5.77
C LYS A 78 6.47 -18.74 -6.26
N ARG A 79 7.04 -17.69 -5.67
CA ARG A 79 6.79 -16.29 -6.04
C ARG A 79 7.40 -15.93 -7.39
N ALA A 80 8.67 -16.29 -7.62
CA ALA A 80 9.33 -16.04 -8.90
C ALA A 80 8.58 -16.72 -10.06
N ARG A 81 8.22 -18.00 -9.92
CA ARG A 81 7.38 -18.71 -10.90
C ARG A 81 6.03 -18.05 -11.13
N ALA A 82 5.35 -17.60 -10.08
CA ALA A 82 4.06 -16.91 -10.21
C ALA A 82 4.21 -15.57 -10.93
N PHE A 83 5.30 -14.83 -10.67
CA PHE A 83 5.58 -13.56 -11.33
C PHE A 83 5.89 -13.76 -12.82
N ALA A 84 6.67 -14.78 -13.16
CA ALA A 84 6.97 -15.14 -14.55
C ALA A 84 5.71 -15.57 -15.30
N LYS A 85 4.87 -16.41 -14.70
CA LYS A 85 3.67 -16.98 -15.36
C LYS A 85 2.49 -16.00 -15.44
N HIS A 86 2.24 -15.22 -14.39
CA HIS A 86 1.00 -14.44 -14.25
C HIS A 86 1.22 -12.92 -14.21
N GLY A 87 2.47 -12.48 -14.29
CA GLY A 87 2.85 -11.08 -14.16
C GLY A 87 2.80 -10.59 -12.70
N LYS A 88 3.57 -9.52 -12.45
CA LYS A 88 3.61 -8.85 -11.14
C LYS A 88 2.31 -8.15 -10.80
N PHE A 89 1.67 -7.56 -11.82
CA PHE A 89 0.38 -6.89 -11.73
C PHE A 89 -0.65 -7.67 -12.53
N ASN A 90 -1.78 -8.01 -11.90
CA ASN A 90 -2.88 -8.70 -12.56
C ASN A 90 -4.20 -8.24 -11.94
N ILE A 91 -5.06 -7.59 -12.75
CA ILE A 91 -6.30 -6.96 -12.29
C ILE A 91 -7.27 -7.98 -11.65
N ARG A 92 -7.19 -9.26 -12.04
CA ARG A 92 -8.03 -10.31 -11.46
C ARG A 92 -7.73 -10.57 -9.98
N ARG A 93 -6.59 -10.09 -9.46
CA ARG A 93 -6.26 -10.16 -8.03
C ARG A 93 -7.03 -9.15 -7.19
N VAL A 94 -7.55 -8.08 -7.80
CA VAL A 94 -8.14 -6.94 -7.08
C VAL A 94 -9.22 -7.36 -6.09
N PRO A 95 -10.23 -8.18 -6.44
CA PRO A 95 -11.30 -8.53 -5.50
C PRO A 95 -10.79 -9.30 -4.28
N SER A 96 -9.94 -10.32 -4.49
CA SER A 96 -9.44 -11.16 -3.40
C SER A 96 -8.39 -10.45 -2.56
N ASN A 97 -7.50 -9.65 -3.17
CA ASN A 97 -6.57 -8.82 -2.42
C ASN A 97 -7.32 -7.76 -1.61
N LEU A 98 -8.37 -7.15 -2.16
CA LEU A 98 -9.21 -6.20 -1.44
C LEU A 98 -9.90 -6.87 -0.24
N ALA A 99 -10.39 -8.10 -0.37
CA ALA A 99 -10.99 -8.82 0.75
C ALA A 99 -9.99 -9.01 1.91
N VAL A 100 -8.75 -9.38 1.62
CA VAL A 100 -7.69 -9.47 2.64
C VAL A 100 -7.39 -8.08 3.21
N TYR A 101 -7.11 -7.08 2.37
CA TYR A 101 -6.83 -5.73 2.88
C TYR A 101 -7.97 -5.13 3.70
N ALA A 102 -9.22 -5.45 3.39
CA ALA A 102 -10.38 -4.95 4.12
C ALA A 102 -10.62 -5.72 5.42
N LEU A 103 -10.54 -7.05 5.43
CA LEU A 103 -11.13 -7.90 6.47
C LEU A 103 -10.14 -8.77 7.25
N ASP A 104 -8.87 -8.79 6.87
CA ASP A 104 -7.88 -9.69 7.50
C ASP A 104 -7.82 -9.46 9.02
N PRO A 105 -8.09 -10.49 9.85
CA PRO A 105 -8.15 -10.30 11.29
C PRO A 105 -6.76 -10.04 11.87
N PRO A 106 -6.62 -9.16 12.88
CA PRO A 106 -5.34 -8.93 13.51
C PRO A 106 -4.89 -10.14 14.34
N PRO A 107 -3.58 -10.31 14.61
CA PRO A 107 -3.06 -11.48 15.32
C PRO A 107 -3.66 -11.68 16.72
N ALA A 108 -4.16 -10.59 17.34
CA ALA A 108 -4.86 -10.63 18.62
C ALA A 108 -6.12 -11.51 18.63
N PHE A 109 -6.68 -11.85 17.47
CA PHE A 109 -7.85 -12.74 17.34
C PHE A 109 -7.45 -14.23 17.24
N GLY A 110 -6.16 -14.54 17.39
CA GLY A 110 -5.61 -15.89 17.27
C GLY A 110 -5.35 -16.33 15.83
N GLU A 111 -4.76 -17.51 15.66
CA GLU A 111 -4.32 -18.00 14.35
C GLU A 111 -5.46 -18.53 13.47
N THR A 112 -6.56 -19.00 14.07
CA THR A 112 -7.64 -19.66 13.34
C THR A 112 -8.29 -18.74 12.30
N PRO A 113 -8.69 -17.50 12.65
CA PRO A 113 -9.26 -16.57 11.68
C PRO A 113 -8.29 -16.22 10.54
N THR A 114 -7.01 -16.06 10.87
CA THR A 114 -5.92 -15.78 9.93
C THR A 114 -5.70 -16.94 8.95
N ARG A 115 -5.69 -18.19 9.44
CA ARG A 115 -5.60 -19.40 8.62
C ARG A 115 -6.81 -19.55 7.69
N MET A 116 -8.01 -19.26 8.21
CA MET A 116 -9.23 -19.28 7.40
C MET A 116 -9.17 -18.25 6.26
N MET A 117 -8.76 -17.01 6.56
CA MET A 117 -8.60 -15.97 5.53
C MET A 117 -7.59 -16.37 4.45
N ASN A 118 -6.47 -17.00 4.85
CA ASN A 118 -5.50 -17.55 3.89
C ASN A 118 -6.10 -18.63 3.01
N ALA A 119 -6.76 -19.63 3.60
CA ALA A 119 -7.36 -20.72 2.84
C ALA A 119 -8.39 -20.20 1.83
N LEU A 120 -9.19 -19.19 2.21
CA LEU A 120 -10.15 -18.53 1.32
C LEU A 120 -9.45 -17.78 0.19
N HIS A 121 -8.40 -17.01 0.50
CA HIS A 121 -7.63 -16.26 -0.50
C HIS A 121 -6.91 -17.21 -1.47
N GLU A 122 -6.22 -18.22 -0.95
CA GLU A 122 -5.54 -19.25 -1.75
C GLU A 122 -6.53 -19.97 -2.67
N LYS A 123 -7.69 -20.39 -2.14
CA LYS A 123 -8.75 -21.03 -2.94
C LYS A 123 -9.26 -20.11 -4.05
N ALA A 124 -9.44 -18.81 -3.76
CA ALA A 124 -9.90 -17.84 -4.76
C ALA A 124 -8.86 -17.59 -5.86
N MET A 125 -7.56 -17.74 -5.55
CA MET A 125 -6.46 -17.44 -6.48
C MET A 125 -5.90 -18.69 -7.20
N ALA A 126 -6.16 -19.88 -6.66
CA ALA A 126 -5.65 -21.16 -7.15
C ALA A 126 -5.99 -21.44 -8.62
N SER A 127 -7.13 -20.94 -9.11
CA SER A 127 -7.64 -21.23 -10.44
C SER A 127 -6.95 -20.47 -11.59
N GLY A 128 -6.02 -19.54 -11.32
CA GLY A 128 -5.34 -18.87 -12.44
C GLY A 128 -4.37 -17.74 -12.16
N LEU A 129 -4.04 -17.43 -10.90
CA LEU A 129 -3.18 -16.28 -10.58
C LEU A 129 -1.87 -16.65 -9.88
N GLY A 130 -1.70 -17.93 -9.56
CA GLY A 130 -0.51 -18.49 -8.94
C GLY A 130 -0.37 -18.10 -7.47
N PHE A 131 0.86 -18.18 -6.98
CA PHE A 131 1.20 -17.81 -5.61
C PHE A 131 1.15 -16.29 -5.42
N ILE A 132 0.50 -15.85 -4.34
CA ILE A 132 0.48 -14.46 -3.88
C ILE A 132 1.03 -14.46 -2.45
N ARG A 133 2.04 -13.63 -2.21
CA ARG A 133 2.65 -13.50 -0.89
C ARG A 133 1.79 -12.63 0.01
N ILE A 134 1.43 -13.10 1.19
CA ILE A 134 0.80 -12.29 2.24
C ILE A 134 1.81 -12.12 3.36
N GLU A 135 2.25 -10.89 3.60
CA GLU A 135 3.24 -10.56 4.61
C GLU A 135 2.59 -10.23 5.95
N ASN A 136 3.29 -10.58 7.02
CA ASN A 136 2.98 -10.12 8.36
C ASN A 136 3.48 -8.68 8.58
N PRO A 137 2.89 -7.94 9.53
CA PRO A 137 1.70 -8.26 10.30
C PRO A 137 0.43 -8.06 9.47
N ARG A 138 -0.59 -8.80 9.86
CA ARG A 138 -1.86 -8.91 9.16
C ARG A 138 -2.94 -8.12 9.88
N ILE A 139 -3.62 -7.24 9.17
CA ILE A 139 -4.78 -6.52 9.72
C ILE A 139 -5.59 -5.89 8.58
N GLY A 140 -6.91 -5.88 8.70
CA GLY A 140 -7.82 -5.29 7.74
C GLY A 140 -8.08 -3.80 7.99
N PHE A 141 -8.52 -3.09 6.96
CA PHE A 141 -8.97 -1.70 7.05
C PHE A 141 -10.10 -1.51 8.07
N VAL A 142 -10.97 -2.50 8.24
CA VAL A 142 -12.06 -2.46 9.23
C VAL A 142 -11.56 -2.36 10.66
N TYR A 143 -10.31 -2.78 10.93
CA TYR A 143 -9.71 -2.67 12.26
C TYR A 143 -8.81 -1.43 12.37
N LEU A 144 -8.07 -1.09 11.31
CA LEU A 144 -7.18 0.08 11.30
C LEU A 144 -7.93 1.41 11.22
N TRP A 145 -8.95 1.49 10.37
CA TRP A 145 -9.57 2.75 9.94
C TRP A 145 -11.08 2.74 10.10
N LEU A 146 -11.59 2.02 11.10
CA LEU A 146 -13.02 1.86 11.35
C LEU A 146 -13.79 3.19 11.34
N PRO A 147 -13.33 4.27 12.03
CA PRO A 147 -14.07 5.53 12.06
C PRO A 147 -14.26 6.14 10.67
N TRP A 148 -13.21 6.07 9.84
CA TRP A 148 -13.21 6.59 8.48
C TRP A 148 -14.17 5.79 7.59
N LEU A 149 -14.13 4.46 7.69
CA LEU A 149 -15.02 3.58 6.91
C LEU A 149 -16.48 3.77 7.31
N VAL A 150 -16.79 3.87 8.60
CA VAL A 150 -18.15 4.15 9.08
C VAL A 150 -18.64 5.48 8.54
N MET A 151 -17.80 6.53 8.60
CA MET A 151 -18.15 7.84 8.06
C MET A 151 -18.46 7.78 6.56
N ILE A 152 -17.64 7.05 5.78
CA ILE A 152 -17.86 6.87 4.33
C ILE A 152 -19.17 6.11 4.07
N VAL A 153 -19.39 4.98 4.75
CA VAL A 153 -20.59 4.14 4.57
C VAL A 153 -21.87 4.92 4.89
N VAL A 154 -21.88 5.67 5.99
CA VAL A 154 -23.04 6.50 6.37
C VAL A 154 -23.26 7.62 5.34
N ALA A 155 -22.19 8.25 4.83
CA ALA A 155 -22.29 9.32 3.85
C ALA A 155 -22.80 8.82 2.48
N LEU A 156 -22.44 7.60 2.06
CA LEU A 156 -22.91 7.00 0.81
C LEU A 156 -24.44 6.90 0.73
N GLY A 157 -25.13 6.75 1.88
CA GLY A 157 -26.59 6.77 1.96
C GLY A 157 -27.23 8.15 1.78
N MET A 158 -26.45 9.22 1.66
CA MET A 158 -26.94 10.60 1.65
C MET A 158 -26.78 11.26 0.28
N ARG A 159 -27.86 11.84 -0.25
CA ARG A 159 -27.87 12.51 -1.57
C ARG A 159 -26.78 13.57 -1.73
N ARG A 160 -26.46 14.32 -0.65
CA ARG A 160 -25.45 15.39 -0.67
C ARG A 160 -24.03 14.88 -0.93
N PHE A 161 -23.72 13.64 -0.56
CA PHE A 161 -22.43 13.01 -0.85
C PHE A 161 -22.22 12.86 -2.37
N TRP A 162 -23.24 12.34 -3.07
CA TRP A 162 -23.21 12.15 -4.52
C TRP A 162 -23.20 13.46 -5.30
N GLN A 163 -23.78 14.53 -4.76
CA GLN A 163 -23.70 15.87 -5.35
C GLN A 163 -22.26 16.43 -5.31
N GLY A 164 -21.56 16.25 -4.18
CA GLY A 164 -20.17 16.65 -4.03
C GLY A 164 -19.18 15.80 -4.82
N MET A 165 -19.59 14.61 -5.29
CA MET A 165 -18.72 13.70 -6.02
C MET A 165 -18.18 14.30 -7.33
N ARG A 166 -18.96 15.14 -8.02
CA ARG A 166 -18.58 15.70 -9.32
C ARG A 166 -17.27 16.49 -9.27
N SER A 167 -17.10 17.34 -8.25
CA SER A 167 -15.87 18.12 -8.07
C SER A 167 -14.69 17.28 -7.59
N ALA A 168 -14.95 16.10 -7.02
CA ALA A 168 -13.93 15.19 -6.50
C ALA A 168 -13.50 14.10 -7.51
N ILE A 169 -14.15 13.99 -8.68
CA ILE A 169 -13.87 12.96 -9.69
C ILE A 169 -12.37 12.84 -10.02
N PRO A 170 -11.62 13.93 -10.29
CA PRO A 170 -10.21 13.80 -10.67
C PRO A 170 -9.35 13.16 -9.57
N VAL A 171 -9.58 13.56 -8.32
CA VAL A 171 -8.85 13.04 -7.15
C VAL A 171 -9.24 11.58 -6.89
N LEU A 172 -10.55 11.28 -6.92
CA LEU A 172 -11.05 9.91 -6.75
C LEU A 172 -10.53 8.98 -7.85
N ALA A 173 -10.55 9.41 -9.11
CA ALA A 173 -10.07 8.61 -10.22
C ALA A 173 -8.57 8.31 -10.12
N GLY A 174 -7.75 9.33 -9.83
CA GLY A 174 -6.31 9.11 -9.70
C GLY A 174 -5.92 8.26 -8.49
N THR A 175 -6.58 8.46 -7.35
CA THR A 175 -6.36 7.61 -6.16
C THR A 175 -6.92 6.19 -6.34
N ALA A 176 -8.05 6.03 -7.05
CA ALA A 176 -8.59 4.72 -7.42
C ALA A 176 -7.66 3.96 -8.39
N ILE A 177 -7.04 4.63 -9.36
CA ILE A 177 -6.03 4.01 -10.24
C ILE A 177 -4.84 3.53 -9.42
N SER A 178 -4.35 4.35 -8.49
CA SER A 178 -3.28 3.94 -7.58
C SER A 178 -3.69 2.72 -6.76
N ALA A 179 -4.90 2.74 -6.21
CA ALA A 179 -5.43 1.64 -5.41
C ALA A 179 -5.58 0.36 -6.24
N ALA A 180 -6.11 0.45 -7.46
CA ALA A 180 -6.25 -0.69 -8.36
C ALA A 180 -4.89 -1.31 -8.73
N LEU A 181 -3.87 -0.48 -8.97
CA LEU A 181 -2.51 -0.97 -9.23
C LEU A 181 -1.95 -1.69 -8.01
N THR A 182 -2.04 -1.11 -6.82
CA THR A 182 -1.61 -1.76 -5.57
C THR A 182 -2.35 -3.06 -5.31
N LEU A 183 -3.67 -3.08 -5.49
CA LEU A 183 -4.52 -4.26 -5.33
C LEU A 183 -4.25 -5.34 -6.39
N SER A 184 -3.75 -4.97 -7.56
CA SER A 184 -3.38 -5.92 -8.62
C SER A 184 -2.00 -6.57 -8.40
N TYR A 185 -1.21 -6.10 -7.43
CA TYR A 185 0.13 -6.60 -7.17
C TYR A 185 0.11 -7.99 -6.51
N ALA A 186 1.11 -8.83 -6.83
CA ALA A 186 1.24 -10.20 -6.34
C ALA A 186 1.81 -10.32 -4.90
N THR A 187 1.77 -9.24 -4.12
CA THR A 187 2.17 -9.24 -2.72
C THR A 187 1.24 -8.35 -1.92
N ILE A 188 0.74 -8.86 -0.81
CA ILE A 188 -0.06 -8.16 0.18
C ILE A 188 0.84 -7.84 1.36
N ALA A 189 1.03 -6.56 1.67
CA ALA A 189 1.95 -6.12 2.72
C ALA A 189 1.34 -4.99 3.55
N LEU A 190 1.84 -4.79 4.78
CA LEU A 190 1.39 -3.68 5.63
C LEU A 190 1.61 -2.33 4.93
N ARG A 191 2.78 -2.11 4.33
CA ARG A 191 3.10 -0.86 3.60
C ARG A 191 2.06 -0.51 2.52
N TYR A 192 1.55 -1.51 1.81
CA TYR A 192 0.59 -1.31 0.73
C TYR A 192 -0.78 -0.89 1.23
N ARG A 193 -1.09 -1.09 2.51
CA ARG A 193 -2.27 -0.48 3.14
C ARG A 193 -2.11 1.02 3.12
N PHE A 194 -0.97 1.56 3.57
CA PHE A 194 -0.71 3.00 3.50
C PHE A 194 -0.73 3.54 2.07
N ASP A 195 -0.36 2.74 1.07
CA ASP A 195 -0.52 3.14 -0.35
C ASP A 195 -2.00 3.18 -0.81
N LEU A 196 -2.90 2.47 -0.12
CA LEU A 196 -4.35 2.49 -0.34
C LEU A 196 -5.06 3.59 0.46
N TRP A 197 -4.41 4.12 1.49
CA TRP A 197 -4.95 5.18 2.36
C TRP A 197 -5.40 6.44 1.60
N PRO A 198 -4.67 6.98 0.59
CA PRO A 198 -5.09 8.18 -0.12
C PRO A 198 -6.50 8.09 -0.74
N PHE A 199 -6.91 6.91 -1.21
CA PHE A 199 -8.25 6.70 -1.75
C PHE A 199 -9.32 6.78 -0.65
N ILE A 200 -9.06 6.13 0.49
CA ILE A 200 -9.96 6.17 1.66
C ILE A 200 -10.04 7.58 2.23
N ALA A 201 -8.91 8.28 2.31
CA ALA A 201 -8.84 9.66 2.76
C ALA A 201 -9.65 10.60 1.83
N ALA A 202 -9.55 10.43 0.51
CA ALA A 202 -10.34 11.22 -0.44
C ALA A 202 -11.85 11.01 -0.23
N LEU A 203 -12.29 9.75 -0.08
CA LEU A 203 -13.69 9.43 0.23
C LEU A 203 -14.14 10.00 1.59
N ALA A 204 -13.27 9.92 2.60
CA ALA A 204 -13.53 10.46 3.93
C ALA A 204 -13.69 11.99 3.92
N VAL A 205 -12.79 12.70 3.23
CA VAL A 205 -12.88 14.17 3.09
C VAL A 205 -14.19 14.57 2.41
N MET A 206 -14.65 13.81 1.41
CA MET A 206 -15.95 14.04 0.79
C MET A 206 -17.14 13.76 1.71
N ALA A 207 -17.00 12.84 2.66
CA ALA A 207 -18.03 12.54 3.65
C ALA A 207 -18.16 13.66 4.69
N CYS A 208 -17.07 14.37 5.03
CA CYS A 208 -17.04 15.38 6.08
C CYS A 208 -18.15 16.45 5.99
N PRO A 209 -18.38 17.15 4.85
CA PRO A 209 -19.42 18.17 4.74
C PRO A 209 -20.84 17.67 5.00
N VAL A 210 -21.05 16.35 4.89
CA VAL A 210 -22.36 15.72 5.05
C VAL A 210 -22.54 15.16 6.47
N ILE A 211 -21.46 14.63 7.06
CA ILE A 211 -21.48 13.95 8.36
C ILE A 211 -21.26 14.91 9.51
N VAL A 212 -20.28 15.82 9.41
CA VAL A 212 -19.86 16.70 10.52
C VAL A 212 -21.01 17.52 11.10
N PRO A 213 -21.90 18.16 10.31
CA PRO A 213 -23.02 18.93 10.85
C PRO A 213 -24.01 18.08 11.67
N ARG A 214 -24.13 16.79 11.35
CA ARG A 214 -25.03 15.86 12.03
C ARG A 214 -24.37 15.19 13.24
N LEU A 215 -23.05 15.10 13.23
CA LEU A 215 -22.28 14.48 14.29
C LEU A 215 -22.49 15.21 15.63
N ALA A 216 -22.53 16.55 15.62
CA ALA A 216 -22.74 17.34 16.83
C ALA A 216 -24.09 17.03 17.53
N ALA A 217 -25.18 16.98 16.75
CA ALA A 217 -26.49 16.61 17.28
C ALA A 217 -26.53 15.15 17.79
N TRP A 218 -25.93 14.23 17.02
CA TRP A 218 -25.88 12.81 17.39
C TRP A 218 -25.06 12.55 18.67
N LEU A 219 -23.97 13.31 18.89
CA LEU A 219 -23.16 13.22 20.10
C LEU A 219 -23.89 13.77 21.34
N ALA A 220 -24.79 14.74 21.16
CA ALA A 220 -25.61 15.31 22.24
C ALA A 220 -26.67 14.33 22.77
N ASP A 221 -27.20 13.44 21.92
CA ASP A 221 -28.23 12.44 22.26
C ASP A 221 -27.72 11.23 23.08
N GLY A 222 -26.62 11.39 23.85
CA GLY A 222 -26.05 10.32 24.68
C GLY A 222 -25.31 9.22 23.91
N ARG A 223 -25.33 9.23 22.57
CA ARG A 223 -24.64 8.27 21.70
C ARG A 223 -23.13 8.50 21.58
N ARG A 224 -22.61 9.52 22.27
CA ARG A 224 -21.17 9.78 22.43
C ARG A 224 -20.37 8.54 22.85
N ILE A 225 -20.96 7.68 23.68
CA ILE A 225 -20.31 6.45 24.15
C ILE A 225 -19.96 5.54 22.97
N VAL A 226 -20.86 5.41 21.98
CA VAL A 226 -20.61 4.59 20.79
C VAL A 226 -19.46 5.15 19.96
N ALA A 227 -19.41 6.47 19.73
CA ALA A 227 -18.28 7.09 19.03
C ALA A 227 -16.96 6.90 19.77
N ILE A 228 -16.96 7.08 21.10
CA ILE A 228 -15.78 6.86 21.94
C ILE A 228 -15.32 5.40 21.83
N LEU A 229 -16.24 4.42 21.91
CA LEU A 229 -15.90 3.01 21.78
C LEU A 229 -15.31 2.68 20.40
N VAL A 230 -15.88 3.22 19.31
CA VAL A 230 -15.35 3.02 17.95
C VAL A 230 -13.95 3.64 17.80
N LEU A 231 -13.73 4.83 18.34
CA LEU A 231 -12.41 5.49 18.33
C LEU A 231 -11.38 4.72 19.16
N VAL A 232 -11.73 4.37 20.40
CA VAL A 232 -10.86 3.61 21.31
C VAL A 232 -10.50 2.26 20.70
N PHE A 233 -11.46 1.56 20.10
CA PHE A 233 -11.21 0.31 19.38
C PHE A 233 -10.23 0.50 18.22
N SER A 234 -10.45 1.48 17.35
CA SER A 234 -9.58 1.74 16.20
C SER A 234 -8.16 2.15 16.60
N ILE A 235 -8.03 2.97 17.65
CA ILE A 235 -6.74 3.39 18.20
C ILE A 235 -6.01 2.18 18.79
N ASN A 236 -6.69 1.35 19.59
CA ASN A 236 -6.11 0.14 20.16
C ASN A 236 -5.64 -0.83 19.06
N MET A 237 -6.46 -1.07 18.03
CA MET A 237 -6.07 -1.94 16.91
C MET A 237 -4.86 -1.40 16.13
N SER A 238 -4.79 -0.07 15.96
CA SER A 238 -3.63 0.58 15.34
C SER A 238 -2.37 0.44 16.19
N LEU A 239 -2.50 0.62 17.51
CA LEU A 239 -1.39 0.46 18.47
C LEU A 239 -0.88 -0.99 18.49
N VAL A 240 -1.78 -1.97 18.62
CA VAL A 240 -1.44 -3.40 18.58
C VAL A 240 -0.73 -3.75 17.28
N THR A 241 -1.19 -3.23 16.15
CA THR A 241 -0.53 -3.44 14.85
C THR A 241 0.86 -2.82 14.82
N ALA A 242 1.02 -1.60 15.31
CA ALA A 242 2.31 -0.91 15.35
C ALA A 242 3.32 -1.66 16.22
N VAL A 243 2.89 -2.14 17.40
CA VAL A 243 3.70 -2.98 18.29
C VAL A 243 4.07 -4.30 17.61
N SER A 244 3.09 -5.02 17.06
CA SER A 244 3.31 -6.29 16.35
C SER A 244 4.23 -6.12 15.14
N TYR A 245 4.12 -5.01 14.40
CA TYR A 245 5.03 -4.69 13.30
C TYR A 245 6.45 -4.49 13.82
N SER A 246 6.63 -3.67 14.86
CA SER A 246 7.94 -3.44 15.48
C SER A 246 8.57 -4.73 16.02
N GLN A 247 7.77 -5.65 16.56
CA GLN A 247 8.25 -6.94 17.08
C GLN A 247 8.60 -7.92 15.96
N SER A 248 7.87 -7.91 14.85
CA SER A 248 8.16 -8.77 13.68
C SER A 248 9.55 -8.51 13.08
N PHE A 249 10.13 -7.32 13.29
CA PHE A 249 11.52 -7.01 12.91
C PHE A 249 12.55 -7.41 13.98
N ARG A 250 12.13 -7.74 15.20
CA ARG A 250 13.03 -8.00 16.34
C ARG A 250 13.06 -9.47 16.76
N GLU A 251 11.95 -10.19 16.63
CA GLU A 251 11.71 -11.45 17.34
C GLU A 251 11.80 -12.71 16.47
N GLU A 252 12.02 -12.60 15.15
CA GLU A 252 12.21 -13.77 14.28
C GLU A 252 13.73 -14.02 14.08
N PRO A 253 14.41 -14.86 14.90
CA PRO A 253 15.86 -15.07 14.82
C PRO A 253 16.32 -15.71 13.50
N SER A 254 15.41 -16.29 12.72
CA SER A 254 15.64 -16.79 11.36
C SER A 254 15.01 -15.93 10.26
N GLY A 255 14.39 -14.80 10.62
CA GLY A 255 13.71 -13.92 9.67
C GLY A 255 14.69 -13.08 8.85
N PHE A 256 14.24 -12.59 7.69
CA PHE A 256 15.05 -11.70 6.84
C PHE A 256 15.55 -10.45 7.56
N PHE A 257 14.77 -9.97 8.53
CA PHE A 257 15.09 -8.78 9.31
C PHE A 257 15.71 -9.08 10.68
N ALA A 258 16.09 -10.33 10.94
CA ALA A 258 16.78 -10.67 12.17
C ALA A 258 18.03 -9.77 12.32
N PRO A 259 18.28 -9.17 13.49
CA PRO A 259 19.48 -8.38 13.69
C PRO A 259 20.71 -9.27 13.51
N TRP A 260 21.58 -8.90 12.58
CA TRP A 260 22.86 -9.59 12.38
C TRP A 260 23.91 -8.94 13.28
N SER A 261 24.75 -9.78 13.90
CA SER A 261 26.02 -9.30 14.42
C SER A 261 26.86 -8.75 13.27
N ILE A 262 27.82 -7.87 13.57
CA ILE A 262 28.74 -7.33 12.56
C ILE A 262 29.50 -8.49 11.90
N GLU A 263 29.88 -9.49 12.71
CA GLU A 263 30.58 -10.70 12.29
C GLU A 263 29.72 -11.49 11.29
N THR A 264 28.46 -11.79 11.63
CA THR A 264 27.53 -12.48 10.73
C THR A 264 27.26 -11.69 9.45
N CYS A 265 27.15 -10.36 9.54
CA CYS A 265 26.99 -9.51 8.36
C CYS A 265 28.21 -9.62 7.44
N ARG A 266 29.42 -9.49 8.00
CA ARG A 266 30.68 -9.61 7.26
C ARG A 266 30.82 -10.98 6.63
N GLU A 267 30.55 -12.06 7.36
CA GLU A 267 30.57 -13.44 6.84
C GLU A 267 29.64 -13.61 5.65
N ARG A 268 28.39 -13.14 5.76
CA ARG A 268 27.42 -13.19 4.67
C ARG A 268 27.85 -12.33 3.48
N ALA A 269 28.39 -11.15 3.73
CA ALA A 269 28.85 -10.24 2.69
C ALA A 269 30.07 -10.81 1.93
N MET A 270 31.02 -11.41 2.65
CA MET A 270 32.17 -12.13 2.08
C MET A 270 31.70 -13.33 1.26
N ALA A 271 30.78 -14.14 1.78
CA ALA A 271 30.20 -15.28 1.06
C ALA A 271 29.46 -14.84 -0.22
N LYS A 272 28.98 -13.60 -0.28
CA LYS A 272 28.38 -12.99 -1.48
C LYS A 272 29.40 -12.34 -2.43
N GLY A 273 30.69 -12.40 -2.12
CA GLY A 273 31.75 -11.88 -2.96
C GLY A 273 31.82 -10.35 -2.99
N LEU A 274 31.30 -9.66 -1.95
CA LEU A 274 31.45 -8.21 -1.86
C LEU A 274 32.93 -7.83 -1.67
N PRO A 275 33.42 -6.76 -2.33
CA PRO A 275 34.76 -6.24 -2.07
C PRO A 275 34.93 -5.80 -0.62
N ALA A 276 36.10 -6.03 -0.01
CA ALA A 276 36.36 -5.74 1.40
C ALA A 276 36.00 -4.29 1.80
N GLU A 277 36.33 -3.31 0.96
CA GLU A 277 35.99 -1.88 1.13
C GLU A 277 34.48 -1.59 1.20
N ARG A 278 33.64 -2.45 0.61
CA ARG A 278 32.18 -2.33 0.61
C ARG A 278 31.54 -3.09 1.76
N ILE A 279 32.20 -4.12 2.27
CA ILE A 279 31.69 -4.92 3.39
C ILE A 279 31.52 -4.05 4.63
N ASP A 280 32.54 -3.25 4.97
CA ASP A 280 32.45 -2.34 6.12
C ASP A 280 31.39 -1.26 5.95
N ALA A 281 31.16 -0.82 4.71
CA ALA A 281 30.11 0.15 4.40
C ALA A 281 28.69 -0.44 4.49
N VAL A 282 28.53 -1.74 4.24
CA VAL A 282 27.22 -2.41 4.29
C VAL A 282 26.91 -2.91 5.72
N CYS A 283 27.93 -3.27 6.49
CA CYS A 283 27.81 -3.83 7.84
C CYS A 283 27.96 -2.79 8.96
N MET A 284 27.57 -1.53 8.73
CA MET A 284 27.62 -0.47 9.74
C MET A 284 26.62 -0.72 10.89
N LYS A 285 26.98 -0.28 12.11
CA LYS A 285 26.13 -0.36 13.32
C LYS A 285 24.89 0.52 13.24
#